data_AF-A0A978V8A4-F1
#
_entry.id   AF-A0A978V8A4-F1
#
_cell.length_a   1.000
_cell.length_b   1.000
_cell.length_c   1.000
_cell.angle_alpha   90.00
_cell.angle_beta   90.00
_cell.angle_gamma   90.00
#
_symmetry.space_group_name_H-M   'P 1'
#
loop_
_entity.id
_entity.type
_entity.pdbx_description
1 polymer ?
#
loop_
_entity_poly.entity_id
_entity_poly.type
_entity_poly.pdbx_seq_one_letter_code
_entity_poly.pdbx_strand_id
1 'polypeptide(L)'
;MTSTSASSRKALSKIACNRLQKELVEWQVNPPTGFKHKVTDNLQRWVIEVNGAPGTLYANETYQLQVDFPEHYPMEAPQVFFFFFFFPLNSLFGFRSILTFFVLLCQVIFLHPAPLHPHIYSNGHICLDILYDSWSPAMTVSSICISILSMLSSSTVKQRPADNDRYVKNCRNGRSPKETRWWFHDDKV
;
A
#
# COMPACT_ATOMS: atom_id res chain seq x y z
N MET A 1 31.59 -13.78 -13.05
CA MET A 1 30.65 -12.97 -13.85
C MET A 1 29.23 -13.39 -13.49
N THR A 2 28.59 -12.72 -12.54
CA THR A 2 27.15 -12.87 -12.28
C THR A 2 26.62 -11.47 -11.99
N SER A 3 26.12 -10.83 -13.05
CA SER A 3 25.47 -9.53 -13.02
C SER A 3 24.15 -9.64 -12.26
N THR A 4 24.09 -9.05 -11.07
CA THR A 4 22.85 -8.86 -10.34
C THR A 4 22.09 -7.72 -11.01
N SER A 5 21.13 -8.06 -11.86
CA SER A 5 20.24 -7.10 -12.53
C SER A 5 19.31 -6.48 -11.50
N ALA A 6 19.53 -5.20 -11.18
CA ALA A 6 18.47 -4.35 -10.67
C ALA A 6 17.31 -4.41 -11.67
N SER A 7 16.14 -4.87 -11.20
CA SER A 7 14.95 -5.05 -12.03
C SER A 7 14.58 -3.73 -12.71
N SER A 8 14.96 -3.59 -13.98
CA SER A 8 14.44 -2.56 -14.86
C SER A 8 12.94 -2.79 -14.92
N ARG A 9 12.14 -1.86 -14.37
CA ARG A 9 10.68 -1.96 -14.35
C ARG A 9 10.21 -2.15 -15.79
N LYS A 10 9.75 -3.36 -16.11
CA LYS A 10 9.24 -3.70 -17.43
C LYS A 10 7.99 -2.84 -17.71
N ALA A 11 7.86 -2.38 -18.96
CA ALA A 11 6.71 -1.59 -19.37
C ALA A 11 5.42 -2.42 -19.23
N LEU A 12 4.28 -1.77 -18.96
CA LEU A 12 2.99 -2.46 -18.91
C LEU A 12 2.64 -3.07 -20.27
N SER A 13 2.03 -4.26 -20.26
CA SER A 13 1.45 -4.82 -21.47
C SER A 13 0.31 -3.94 -22.00
N LYS A 14 0.03 -4.02 -23.31
CA LYS A 14 -1.07 -3.27 -23.93
C LYS A 14 -2.44 -3.60 -23.31
N ILE A 15 -2.62 -4.86 -22.89
CA ILE A 15 -3.82 -5.32 -22.18
C ILE A 15 -3.91 -4.64 -20.81
N ALA A 16 -2.82 -4.61 -20.05
CA ALA A 16 -2.75 -3.95 -18.75
C ALA A 16 -3.05 -2.45 -18.86
N CYS A 17 -2.44 -1.73 -19.82
CA CYS A 17 -2.72 -0.32 -20.05
C CYS A 17 -4.20 -0.05 -20.34
N ASN A 18 -4.80 -0.82 -21.26
CA ASN A 18 -6.21 -0.66 -21.62
C ASN A 18 -7.14 -0.94 -20.43
N ARG A 19 -6.80 -1.93 -19.60
CA ARG A 19 -7.56 -2.28 -18.40
C ARG A 19 -7.47 -1.17 -17.35
N LEU A 20 -6.26 -0.71 -17.04
CA LEU A 20 -6.01 0.33 -16.05
C LEU A 20 -6.65 1.66 -16.44
N GLN A 21 -6.62 2.01 -17.73
CA GLN A 21 -7.27 3.23 -18.21
C GLN A 21 -8.79 3.18 -18.02
N LYS A 22 -9.42 2.01 -18.24
CA LYS A 22 -10.85 1.83 -17.96
C LYS A 22 -11.16 1.95 -16.46
N GLU A 23 -10.36 1.31 -15.61
CA GLU A 23 -10.53 1.42 -14.15
C GLU A 23 -10.31 2.86 -13.65
N LEU A 24 -9.37 3.60 -14.23
CA LEU A 24 -9.13 4.99 -13.87
C LEU A 24 -10.32 5.89 -14.23
N VAL A 25 -10.90 5.69 -15.42
CA VAL A 25 -12.12 6.39 -15.84
C VAL A 25 -13.29 6.04 -14.92
N GLU A 26 -13.49 4.75 -14.63
CA GLU A 26 -14.54 4.31 -13.71
C GLU A 26 -14.35 4.92 -12.31
N TRP A 27 -13.12 4.97 -11.82
CA TRP A 27 -12.79 5.59 -10.53
C TRP A 27 -13.09 7.09 -10.50
N GLN A 28 -12.80 7.80 -11.59
CA GLN A 28 -13.10 9.23 -11.71
C GLN A 28 -14.61 9.50 -11.74
N VAL A 29 -15.38 8.60 -12.36
CA VAL A 29 -16.85 8.71 -12.43
C VAL A 29 -17.49 8.32 -11.11
N ASN A 30 -17.04 7.22 -10.48
CA ASN A 30 -17.62 6.64 -9.27
C ASN A 30 -16.51 6.33 -8.23
N PRO A 31 -15.97 7.34 -7.53
CA PRO A 31 -14.96 7.10 -6.51
C PRO A 31 -15.57 6.34 -5.31
N PRO A 32 -14.91 5.29 -4.79
CA PRO A 32 -15.36 4.60 -3.59
C PRO A 32 -15.45 5.55 -2.38
N THR A 33 -16.50 5.42 -1.58
CA THR A 33 -16.72 6.28 -0.40
C THR A 33 -15.56 6.14 0.58
N GLY A 34 -15.00 7.27 1.03
CA GLY A 34 -13.85 7.31 1.93
C GLY A 34 -12.49 7.28 1.23
N PHE A 35 -12.44 7.07 -0.09
CA PHE A 35 -11.21 7.05 -0.87
C PHE A 35 -11.05 8.30 -1.75
N LYS A 36 -9.84 8.85 -1.79
CA LYS A 36 -9.47 9.92 -2.72
C LYS A 36 -8.25 9.46 -3.52
N HIS A 37 -8.40 9.32 -4.83
CA HIS A 37 -7.26 9.00 -5.70
C HIS A 37 -6.35 10.22 -5.83
N LYS A 38 -5.05 10.06 -5.56
CA LYS A 38 -4.05 11.07 -5.89
C LYS A 38 -3.58 10.81 -7.31
N VAL A 39 -3.85 11.75 -8.20
CA VAL A 39 -3.40 11.68 -9.59
C VAL A 39 -1.88 11.51 -9.60
N THR A 40 -1.42 10.40 -10.18
CA THR A 40 0.00 10.13 -10.41
C THR A 40 0.27 10.16 -11.91
N ASP A 41 1.44 10.64 -12.29
CA ASP A 41 1.87 10.71 -13.70
C ASP A 41 2.21 9.33 -14.29
N ASN A 42 2.19 8.27 -13.46
CA ASN A 42 2.58 6.93 -13.84
C ASN A 42 1.42 5.93 -13.66
N LEU A 43 0.93 5.36 -14.77
CA LEU A 43 -0.11 4.33 -14.77
C LEU A 43 0.30 3.04 -14.04
N GLN A 44 1.60 2.76 -13.88
CA GLN A 44 2.11 1.58 -13.16
C GLN A 44 1.99 1.69 -11.64
N ARG A 45 1.73 2.89 -11.12
CA ARG A 45 1.68 3.13 -9.68
C ARG A 45 0.58 4.11 -9.34
N TRP A 46 -0.41 3.66 -8.59
CA TRP A 46 -1.44 4.53 -8.05
C TRP A 46 -1.21 4.79 -6.57
N VAL A 47 -1.47 6.01 -6.14
CA VAL A 47 -1.46 6.40 -4.74
C VAL A 47 -2.89 6.80 -4.38
N ILE A 48 -3.46 6.11 -3.40
CA ILE A 48 -4.85 6.25 -2.99
C ILE A 48 -4.86 6.67 -1.54
N GLU A 49 -5.54 7.77 -1.23
CA GLU A 49 -5.78 8.22 0.13
C GLU A 49 -7.02 7.53 0.69
N VAL A 50 -6.89 6.95 1.88
CA VAL A 50 -7.92 6.17 2.57
C VAL A 50 -8.28 6.89 3.86
N ASN A 51 -9.54 7.27 4.02
CA ASN A 51 -10.06 7.81 5.27
C ASN A 51 -10.75 6.70 6.07
N GLY A 52 -10.40 6.58 7.35
CA GLY A 52 -11.07 5.61 8.21
C GLY A 52 -12.55 5.94 8.38
N ALA A 53 -13.40 4.90 8.36
CA ALA A 53 -14.83 5.07 8.46
C ALA A 53 -15.25 5.63 9.83
N PRO A 54 -16.29 6.49 9.89
CA PRO A 54 -16.79 7.02 11.14
C PRO A 54 -17.30 5.90 12.05
N GLY A 55 -17.09 6.03 13.37
CA GLY A 55 -17.47 5.01 14.35
C GLY A 55 -16.52 3.83 14.47
N THR A 56 -15.43 3.80 13.70
CA THR A 56 -14.37 2.79 13.81
C THR A 56 -13.19 3.32 14.64
N LEU A 57 -12.28 2.43 15.02
CA LEU A 57 -11.02 2.82 15.68
C LEU A 57 -10.17 3.76 14.83
N TYR A 58 -10.34 3.74 13.51
CA TYR A 58 -9.59 4.55 12.55
C TYR A 58 -10.32 5.83 12.15
N ALA A 59 -11.43 6.17 12.80
CA ALA A 59 -12.19 7.37 12.51
C ALA A 59 -11.30 8.63 12.62
N ASN A 60 -11.45 9.55 11.66
CA ASN A 60 -10.66 10.78 11.53
C ASN A 60 -9.16 10.56 11.22
N GLU A 61 -8.73 9.33 10.95
CA GLU A 61 -7.37 9.05 10.49
C GLU A 61 -7.36 8.90 8.97
N THR A 62 -6.32 9.46 8.35
CA THR A 62 -6.09 9.39 6.90
C THR A 62 -4.77 8.68 6.63
N TYR A 63 -4.84 7.68 5.75
CA TYR A 63 -3.74 6.81 5.36
C TYR A 63 -3.50 6.89 3.85
N GLN A 64 -2.31 6.49 3.41
CA GLN A 64 -2.02 6.32 1.99
C GLN A 64 -1.76 4.87 1.65
N LEU A 65 -2.42 4.41 0.60
CA LEU A 65 -2.28 3.11 -0.01
C LEU A 65 -1.54 3.29 -1.33
N GLN A 66 -0.48 2.51 -1.54
CA GLN A 66 0.21 2.44 -2.81
C GLN A 66 -0.17 1.13 -3.50
N VAL A 67 -0.50 1.24 -4.79
CA VAL A 67 -0.84 0.11 -5.67
C VAL A 67 0.15 0.10 -6.82
N ASP A 68 1.03 -0.90 -6.84
CA ASP A 68 2.01 -1.12 -7.90
C ASP A 68 1.51 -2.24 -8.84
N PHE A 69 1.33 -1.93 -10.12
CA PHE A 69 0.77 -2.85 -11.11
C PHE A 69 1.86 -3.67 -11.81
N PRO A 70 1.70 -5.01 -11.91
CA PRO A 70 2.61 -5.85 -12.69
C PRO A 70 2.38 -5.68 -14.20
N GLU A 71 3.36 -6.13 -14.99
CA GLU A 71 3.33 -6.10 -16.46
C GLU A 71 2.08 -6.81 -17.05
N HIS A 72 1.69 -7.94 -16.47
CA HIS A 72 0.58 -8.78 -16.91
C HIS A 72 -0.73 -8.55 -16.15
N TYR A 73 -0.91 -7.40 -15.51
CA TYR A 73 -2.20 -7.05 -14.90
C TYR A 73 -3.35 -7.13 -15.94
N PRO A 74 -4.53 -7.69 -15.63
CA PRO A 74 -5.01 -8.19 -14.33
C PRO A 74 -4.78 -9.68 -14.07
N MET A 75 -4.02 -10.38 -14.93
CA MET A 75 -3.72 -11.81 -14.75
C MET A 75 -2.86 -12.06 -13.51
N GLU A 76 -2.01 -11.10 -13.19
CA GLU A 76 -1.27 -11.05 -11.93
C GLU A 76 -1.85 -9.97 -11.02
N ALA A 77 -2.00 -10.28 -9.73
CA ALA A 77 -2.50 -9.35 -8.72
C ALA A 77 -1.64 -8.07 -8.64
N PRO A 78 -2.19 -6.89 -8.35
CA PRO A 78 -1.37 -5.74 -8.04
C PRO A 78 -0.71 -5.91 -6.67
N GLN A 79 0.41 -5.22 -6.46
CA GLN A 79 1.04 -5.14 -5.14
C GLN A 79 0.46 -3.97 -4.38
N VAL A 80 -0.08 -4.24 -3.19
CA VAL A 80 -0.79 -3.24 -2.41
C VAL A 80 -0.19 -3.17 -1.01
N PHE A 81 0.18 -1.97 -0.59
CA PHE A 81 0.77 -1.73 0.72
C PHE A 81 0.47 -0.31 1.21
N PHE A 82 0.39 -0.15 2.52
CA PHE A 82 0.31 1.17 3.13
C PHE A 82 1.65 1.87 3.02
N PHE A 83 1.62 3.09 2.48
CA PHE A 83 2.79 3.93 2.39
C PHE A 83 3.19 4.36 3.81
N PHE A 84 4.42 4.04 4.22
CA PHE A 84 5.00 4.49 5.48
C PHE A 84 6.22 5.36 5.18
N PHE A 85 6.19 6.62 5.60
CA PHE A 85 7.37 7.48 5.50
C PHE A 85 8.26 7.21 6.72
N PHE A 86 9.37 6.52 6.53
CA PHE A 86 10.44 6.52 7.52
C PHE A 86 11.36 7.69 7.18
N PHE A 87 11.11 8.87 7.75
CA PHE A 87 12.20 9.84 7.88
C PHE A 87 13.10 9.32 9.00
N PRO A 88 14.35 8.89 8.72
CA PRO A 88 15.29 8.64 9.80
C PRO A 88 15.57 9.99 10.47
N LEU A 89 14.92 10.23 11.61
CA LEU A 89 15.06 11.47 12.39
C LEU A 89 16.50 11.71 12.89
N ASN A 90 17.39 10.74 12.71
CA ASN A 90 18.78 10.78 13.17
C ASN A 90 19.77 11.36 12.15
N SER A 91 19.34 11.75 10.93
CA SER A 91 20.25 12.38 9.95
C SER A 91 20.17 13.91 9.89
N LEU A 92 19.48 14.56 10.84
CA LEU A 92 19.31 16.02 10.87
C LEU A 92 20.17 16.73 11.95
N PHE A 93 20.92 16.00 12.77
CA PHE A 93 21.94 16.57 13.65
C PHE A 93 23.21 16.93 12.86
N GLY A 94 23.11 17.94 12.00
CA GLY A 94 24.26 18.42 11.22
C GLY A 94 24.09 19.77 10.55
N PHE A 95 22.86 20.30 10.42
CA PHE A 95 22.64 21.62 9.84
C PHE A 95 22.22 22.60 10.93
N ARG A 96 23.15 23.51 11.27
CA ARG A 96 23.00 24.66 12.19
C ARG A 96 22.01 25.72 11.70
N SER A 97 20.96 25.36 10.96
CA SER A 97 19.89 26.29 10.60
C SER A 97 18.55 25.56 10.53
N ILE A 98 18.03 25.27 11.72
CA ILE A 98 16.76 24.57 11.95
C ILE A 98 15.55 25.31 11.36
N LEU A 99 15.66 26.60 11.02
CA LEU A 99 14.58 27.35 10.37
C LEU A 99 14.60 27.31 8.84
N THR A 100 15.75 27.18 8.18
CA THR A 100 15.82 27.39 6.72
C THR A 100 15.50 26.12 5.91
N PHE A 101 15.69 24.94 6.51
CA PHE A 101 15.27 23.68 5.88
C PHE A 101 13.78 23.37 6.08
N PHE A 102 13.13 24.11 6.99
CA PHE A 102 11.73 23.93 7.36
C PHE A 102 10.76 24.71 6.46
N VAL A 103 11.26 25.54 5.52
CA VAL A 103 10.45 26.51 4.76
C VAL A 103 10.29 26.18 3.27
N LEU A 104 11.04 25.21 2.70
CA LEU A 104 11.00 24.91 1.26
C LEU A 104 10.21 23.66 0.83
N LEU A 105 9.66 22.90 1.78
CA LEU A 105 8.71 21.83 1.47
C LEU A 105 7.50 21.97 2.39
N CYS A 106 6.65 22.96 2.10
CA CYS A 106 5.35 23.20 2.73
C CYS A 106 4.30 22.10 2.40
N GLN A 107 4.76 20.85 2.21
CA GLN A 107 3.92 19.67 2.13
C GLN A 107 4.60 18.50 2.85
N VAL A 108 5.08 18.73 4.07
CA VAL A 108 5.11 17.64 5.06
C VAL A 108 3.64 17.36 5.41
N ILE A 109 2.96 16.63 4.53
CA ILE A 109 1.72 15.97 4.92
C ILE A 109 2.17 15.00 6.01
N PHE A 110 1.77 15.27 7.25
CA PHE A 110 1.87 14.36 8.40
C PHE A 110 1.03 13.13 8.07
N LEU A 111 1.51 12.30 7.14
CA LEU A 111 0.86 11.05 6.81
C LEU A 111 1.09 10.12 7.97
N HIS A 112 -0.01 9.68 8.57
CA HIS A 112 0.03 8.72 9.65
C HIS A 112 0.85 7.49 9.20
N PRO A 113 1.68 6.92 10.10
CA PRO A 113 2.34 5.66 9.81
C PRO A 113 1.30 4.58 9.46
N ALA A 114 1.72 3.51 8.79
CA ALA A 114 0.81 2.42 8.41
C ALA A 114 -0.07 2.00 9.60
N PRO A 115 -1.40 1.87 9.41
CA PRO A 115 -2.36 1.68 10.49
C PRO A 115 -2.00 0.48 11.36
N LEU A 116 -2.16 0.63 12.67
CA LEU A 116 -2.02 -0.48 13.62
C LEU A 116 -3.23 -1.39 13.47
N HIS A 117 -3.06 -2.53 12.81
CA HIS A 117 -4.13 -3.47 12.54
C HIS A 117 -3.59 -4.91 12.56
N PRO A 118 -4.36 -5.92 13.05
CA PRO A 118 -3.90 -7.31 13.15
C PRO A 118 -3.44 -7.94 11.84
N HIS A 119 -3.86 -7.37 10.71
CA HIS A 119 -3.49 -7.80 9.35
C HIS A 119 -2.54 -6.82 8.63
N ILE A 120 -1.97 -5.81 9.31
CA ILE A 120 -1.11 -4.80 8.69
C ILE A 120 0.25 -4.73 9.40
N TYR A 121 1.29 -5.06 8.66
CA TYR A 121 2.67 -5.08 9.13
C TYR A 121 3.27 -3.68 9.21
N SER A 122 4.31 -3.50 10.03
CA SER A 122 4.98 -2.21 10.24
C SER A 122 5.69 -1.67 8.99
N ASN A 123 5.99 -2.54 8.01
CA ASN A 123 6.49 -2.16 6.69
C ASN A 123 5.36 -1.80 5.69
N GLY A 124 4.10 -1.78 6.15
CA GLY A 124 2.94 -1.45 5.32
C GLY A 124 2.34 -2.62 4.54
N HIS A 125 2.91 -3.83 4.62
CA HIS A 125 2.34 -5.00 3.96
C HIS A 125 0.98 -5.37 4.59
N ILE A 126 0.06 -5.87 3.76
CA ILE A 126 -1.30 -6.19 4.16
C ILE A 126 -1.51 -7.69 3.99
N CYS A 127 -1.95 -8.37 5.04
CA CYS A 127 -2.32 -9.78 4.99
C CYS A 127 -3.81 -9.91 4.65
N LEU A 128 -4.13 -9.83 3.35
CA LEU A 128 -5.50 -9.97 2.85
C LEU A 128 -5.51 -10.91 1.65
N ASP A 129 -6.30 -11.98 1.73
CA ASP A 129 -6.23 -13.11 0.79
C ASP A 129 -6.53 -12.72 -0.67
N ILE A 130 -7.39 -11.71 -0.89
CA ILE A 130 -7.68 -11.17 -2.23
C ILE A 130 -6.46 -10.56 -2.95
N LEU A 131 -5.40 -10.24 -2.21
CA LEU A 131 -4.15 -9.72 -2.76
C LEU A 131 -3.15 -10.83 -3.14
N TYR A 132 -3.48 -12.08 -2.77
CA TYR A 132 -2.64 -13.25 -2.95
C TYR A 132 -3.43 -14.36 -3.65
N ASP A 133 -3.85 -15.39 -2.93
CA ASP A 133 -4.35 -16.64 -3.49
C ASP A 133 -5.78 -16.51 -4.03
N SER A 134 -6.57 -15.60 -3.44
CA SER A 134 -7.95 -15.32 -3.85
C SER A 134 -8.07 -14.21 -4.90
N TRP A 135 -6.96 -13.73 -5.49
CA TRP A 135 -7.03 -12.76 -6.58
C TRP A 135 -7.65 -13.36 -7.85
N SER A 136 -8.57 -12.61 -8.46
CA SER A 136 -9.13 -12.93 -9.77
C SER A 136 -8.99 -11.75 -10.74
N PRO A 137 -8.71 -11.99 -12.04
CA PRO A 137 -8.66 -10.93 -13.04
C PRO A 137 -9.97 -10.13 -13.20
N ALA A 138 -11.08 -10.66 -12.67
CA ALA A 138 -12.37 -9.96 -12.62
C ALA A 138 -12.41 -8.85 -11.56
N MET A 139 -11.51 -8.87 -10.57
CA MET A 139 -11.43 -7.88 -9.50
C MET A 139 -10.79 -6.58 -9.98
N THR A 140 -11.16 -5.47 -9.37
CA THR A 140 -10.69 -4.10 -9.68
C THR A 140 -10.00 -3.46 -8.48
N VAL A 141 -9.27 -2.38 -8.70
CA VAL A 141 -8.66 -1.57 -7.63
C VAL A 141 -9.74 -1.07 -6.66
N SER A 142 -10.92 -0.71 -7.16
CA SER A 142 -12.07 -0.29 -6.34
C SER A 142 -12.51 -1.39 -5.37
N SER A 143 -12.61 -2.63 -5.86
CA SER A 143 -12.97 -3.79 -5.02
C SER A 143 -11.93 -4.09 -3.94
N ILE A 144 -10.63 -3.92 -4.25
CA ILE A 144 -9.55 -4.05 -3.27
C ILE A 144 -9.69 -2.98 -2.18
N CYS A 145 -9.94 -1.73 -2.58
CA CYS A 145 -10.08 -0.62 -1.64
C CYS A 145 -11.26 -0.83 -0.69
N ILE A 146 -12.42 -1.21 -1.21
CA ILE A 146 -13.60 -1.53 -0.38
C ILE A 146 -13.28 -2.66 0.61
N SER A 147 -12.56 -3.68 0.17
CA SER A 147 -12.17 -4.80 1.04
C SER A 147 -11.23 -4.36 2.15
N ILE A 148 -10.26 -3.49 1.86
CA ILE A 148 -9.36 -2.91 2.87
C ILE A 148 -10.13 -2.03 3.87
N LEU A 149 -11.08 -1.21 3.40
CA LEU A 149 -11.91 -0.40 4.30
C LEU A 149 -12.79 -1.26 5.21
N SER A 150 -13.37 -2.33 4.66
CA SER A 150 -14.15 -3.31 5.43
C SER A 150 -13.31 -3.98 6.51
N MET A 151 -12.12 -4.45 6.13
CA MET A 151 -11.14 -5.02 7.05
C MET A 151 -10.81 -4.04 8.19
N LEU A 152 -10.43 -2.79 7.87
CA LEU A 152 -10.17 -1.76 8.88
C LEU A 152 -11.39 -1.48 9.78
N SER A 153 -12.59 -1.44 9.20
CA SER A 153 -13.81 -1.12 9.94
C SER A 153 -14.23 -2.22 10.90
N SER A 154 -13.92 -3.48 10.58
CA SER A 154 -14.23 -4.66 11.42
C SER A 154 -13.31 -4.83 12.63
N SER A 155 -12.21 -4.08 12.72
CA SER A 155 -11.24 -4.25 13.80
C SER A 155 -11.74 -3.71 15.14
N THR A 156 -11.60 -4.54 16.18
CA THR A 156 -11.91 -4.18 17.57
C THR A 156 -10.68 -3.73 18.36
N VAL A 157 -9.48 -3.88 17.82
CA VAL A 157 -8.21 -3.57 18.50
C VAL A 157 -7.16 -2.94 17.57
N LYS A 158 -6.41 -1.95 18.07
CA LYS A 158 -5.23 -1.37 17.38
C LYS A 158 -3.96 -2.12 17.79
N GLN A 159 -3.72 -3.30 17.21
CA GLN A 159 -2.51 -4.09 17.45
C GLN A 159 -1.85 -4.52 16.14
N ARG A 160 -0.56 -4.83 16.16
CA ARG A 160 0.16 -5.43 15.03
C ARG A 160 -0.07 -6.95 14.98
N PRO A 161 0.15 -7.60 13.83
CA PRO A 161 0.24 -9.06 13.76
C PRO A 161 1.30 -9.59 14.74
N ALA A 162 1.05 -10.74 15.38
CA ALA A 162 1.98 -11.33 16.36
C ALA A 162 3.33 -11.70 15.75
N ASP A 163 3.38 -12.01 14.46
CA ASP A 163 4.58 -12.36 13.70
C ASP A 163 5.26 -11.14 13.05
N ASN A 164 4.82 -9.91 13.37
CA ASN A 164 5.28 -8.68 12.71
C ASN A 164 6.81 -8.56 12.63
N ASP A 165 7.49 -8.69 13.76
CA ASP A 165 8.94 -8.50 13.82
C ASP A 165 9.69 -9.60 13.06
N ARG A 166 9.16 -10.82 13.06
CA ARG A 166 9.71 -11.95 12.32
C ARG A 166 9.54 -11.72 10.81
N TYR A 167 8.34 -11.34 10.38
CA TYR A 167 8.02 -11.07 8.99
C TYR A 167 8.89 -9.93 8.44
N VAL A 168 8.92 -8.78 9.12
CA VAL A 168 9.66 -7.60 8.66
C VAL A 168 11.17 -7.84 8.61
N LYS A 169 11.73 -8.59 9.57
CA LYS A 169 13.14 -9.00 9.52
C LYS A 169 13.45 -9.92 8.34
N ASN A 170 12.52 -10.81 7.99
CA ASN A 170 12.65 -11.73 6.87
C ASN A 170 12.51 -11.02 5.51
N CYS A 171 11.78 -9.90 5.43
CA CYS A 171 11.69 -9.05 4.25
C CYS A 171 12.98 -8.23 3.95
N ARG A 172 14.13 -8.59 4.56
CA ARG A 172 15.43 -7.93 4.36
C ARG A 172 15.73 -7.74 2.86
N ASN A 173 15.97 -6.47 2.49
CA ASN A 173 16.31 -5.90 1.17
C ASN A 173 15.16 -5.29 0.33
N GLY A 174 14.11 -4.73 0.93
CA GLY A 174 13.10 -3.97 0.15
C GLY A 174 12.44 -4.80 -0.96
N ARG A 175 12.39 -6.12 -0.75
CA ARG A 175 11.79 -7.08 -1.67
C ARG A 175 10.27 -6.94 -1.63
N SER A 176 9.66 -7.06 -2.80
CA SER A 176 8.23 -6.81 -2.95
C SER A 176 7.39 -7.80 -2.12
N PRO A 177 6.19 -7.43 -1.65
CA PRO A 177 5.35 -8.29 -0.81
C PRO A 177 5.10 -9.70 -1.37
N LYS A 178 5.19 -9.88 -2.70
CA LYS A 178 4.97 -11.15 -3.40
C LYS A 178 6.13 -12.14 -3.32
N GLU A 179 7.33 -11.70 -2.92
CA GLU A 179 8.50 -12.60 -2.80
C GLU A 179 8.61 -13.24 -1.40
N THR A 180 7.70 -12.89 -0.49
CA THR A 180 7.71 -13.44 0.88
C THR A 180 6.87 -14.71 0.91
N ARG A 181 7.48 -15.83 1.33
CA ARG A 181 6.77 -17.11 1.56
C ARG A 181 5.86 -16.95 2.78
N TRP A 182 4.57 -16.81 2.54
CA TRP A 182 3.55 -16.64 3.58
C TRP A 182 3.37 -17.92 4.40
N TRP A 183 3.15 -17.75 5.70
CA TRP A 183 2.65 -18.80 6.59
C TRP A 183 1.30 -18.30 7.10
N PHE A 184 0.22 -18.81 6.50
CA PHE A 184 -1.13 -18.51 6.93
C PHE A 184 -1.37 -19.16 8.30
N HIS A 185 -2.00 -18.42 9.21
CA HIS A 185 -2.31 -18.89 10.56
C HIS A 185 -3.79 -19.24 10.76
N ASP A 186 -4.62 -19.18 9.71
CA ASP A 186 -6.02 -19.59 9.74
C ASP A 186 -6.21 -21.01 9.20
N ASP A 187 -5.65 -21.98 9.93
CA ASP A 187 -6.15 -23.35 9.88
C ASP A 187 -7.01 -23.58 11.13
N LYS A 188 -8.30 -23.21 11.05
CA LYS A 188 -9.44 -23.92 11.67
C LYS A 188 -10.74 -23.14 11.53
N VAL A 189 -11.60 -23.65 10.66
CA VAL A 189 -13.02 -23.86 10.99
C VAL A 189 -13.14 -24.94 12.06
#